data_AF-A0A3D1KM73-F1
#
_entry.id   AF-A0A3D1KM73-F1
#
_cell.length_a   1.000
_cell.length_b   1.000
_cell.length_c   1.000
_cell.angle_alpha   90.00
_cell.angle_beta   90.00
_cell.angle_gamma   90.00
#
_symmetry.space_group_name_H-M   'P 1'
#
loop_
_entity.id
_entity.type
_entity.pdbx_description
1 polymer ?
#
loop_
_entity_poly.entity_id
_entity_poly.type
_entity_poly.pdbx_seq_one_letter_code
_entity_poly.pdbx_strand_id
1 'polypeptide(L)'
;MKRPNYKYLRSQRRKEFNDFLTFISTYSISYQTAKFNEELAENHWGYTIIGLSIPVEPSTLKHIRPQGITNAQVIVDIEIVSDLGEWNNINDPFISLNFKAIIKAINPNSESPHFLAFHIDRHNGDNETNEIHPLYHLQYLQNPKKKPDFNHGESLQLDIPRMMHFPMELILGTGFLISNFAPTAYSRIIKERQYVKLCKEYQERIWKPYINSINSYWNGNQTRWIWNPIANCPYLV
;
A
#
# COMPACT_ATOMS: atom_id res chain seq x y z
N MET A 1 -29.93 -17.90 -0.71
CA MET A 1 -28.60 -17.81 -1.34
C MET A 1 -27.75 -18.97 -0.84
N LYS A 2 -27.03 -19.67 -1.72
CA LYS A 2 -26.00 -20.63 -1.29
C LYS A 2 -24.87 -19.85 -0.61
N ARG A 3 -24.41 -20.30 0.56
CA ARG A 3 -23.26 -19.69 1.23
C ARG A 3 -22.04 -19.72 0.28
N PRO A 4 -21.24 -18.63 0.20
CA PRO A 4 -20.03 -18.64 -0.60
C PRO A 4 -19.11 -19.79 -0.20
N ASN A 5 -18.44 -20.41 -1.16
CA ASN A 5 -17.42 -21.41 -0.88
C ASN A 5 -16.12 -20.71 -0.47
N TYR A 6 -16.03 -20.29 0.80
CA TYR A 6 -14.90 -19.52 1.30
C TYR A 6 -13.57 -20.28 1.19
N LYS A 7 -13.58 -21.61 1.35
CA LYS A 7 -12.39 -22.46 1.15
C LYS A 7 -11.82 -22.32 -0.27
N TYR A 8 -12.69 -22.35 -1.29
CA TYR A 8 -12.28 -22.18 -2.67
C TYR A 8 -11.75 -20.76 -2.94
N LEU A 9 -12.47 -19.72 -2.47
CA LEU A 9 -12.06 -18.33 -2.66
C LEU A 9 -10.71 -18.05 -1.99
N ARG A 10 -10.50 -18.52 -0.76
CA ARG A 10 -9.23 -18.41 -0.04
C ARG A 10 -8.08 -19.11 -0.79
N SER A 11 -8.36 -20.29 -1.37
CA SER A 11 -7.39 -20.99 -2.22
C SER A 11 -7.01 -20.19 -3.47
N GLN A 12 -7.96 -19.47 -4.09
CA GLN A 12 -7.66 -18.60 -5.22
C GLN A 12 -6.76 -17.43 -4.79
N ARG A 13 -7.07 -16.78 -3.66
CA ARG A 13 -6.24 -15.69 -3.11
C ARG A 13 -4.81 -16.15 -2.81
N ARG A 14 -4.64 -17.34 -2.22
CA ARG A 14 -3.33 -17.94 -1.97
C ARG A 14 -2.56 -18.17 -3.27
N LYS A 15 -3.23 -18.70 -4.30
CA LYS A 15 -2.62 -18.93 -5.61
C LYS A 15 -2.14 -17.61 -6.22
N GLU A 16 -2.99 -16.59 -6.24
CA GLU A 16 -2.64 -15.26 -6.77
C GLU A 16 -1.48 -14.62 -6.02
N PHE A 17 -1.45 -14.72 -4.68
CA PHE A 17 -0.33 -14.27 -3.87
C PHE A 17 0.99 -14.94 -4.29
N ASN A 18 1.02 -16.28 -4.38
CA ASN A 18 2.22 -17.02 -4.75
C ASN A 18 2.65 -16.76 -6.21
N ASP A 19 1.69 -16.72 -7.14
CA ASP A 19 1.94 -16.45 -8.56
C ASP A 19 2.51 -15.03 -8.73
N PHE A 20 1.97 -14.04 -8.00
CA PHE A 20 2.45 -12.67 -8.07
C PHE A 20 3.86 -12.51 -7.49
N LEU A 21 4.17 -13.16 -6.36
CA LEU A 21 5.53 -13.18 -5.80
C LEU A 21 6.53 -13.81 -6.78
N THR A 22 6.14 -14.90 -7.43
CA THR A 22 6.95 -15.55 -8.48
C THR A 22 7.16 -14.60 -9.65
N PHE A 23 6.11 -13.91 -10.08
CA PHE A 23 6.17 -12.97 -11.19
C PHE A 23 7.10 -11.78 -10.91
N ILE A 24 6.95 -11.09 -9.78
CA ILE A 24 7.77 -9.92 -9.45
C ILE A 24 9.25 -10.27 -9.24
N SER A 25 9.56 -11.51 -8.85
CA SER A 25 10.95 -11.98 -8.72
C SER A 25 11.76 -11.85 -10.02
N THR A 26 11.09 -11.92 -11.17
CA THR A 26 11.71 -11.75 -12.50
C THR A 26 12.13 -10.30 -12.80
N TYR A 27 11.73 -9.34 -11.96
CA TYR A 27 12.01 -7.90 -12.08
C TYR A 27 13.01 -7.41 -11.03
N SER A 28 13.86 -8.30 -10.49
CA SER A 28 14.81 -7.98 -9.42
C SER A 28 14.14 -7.46 -8.14
N ILE A 29 12.86 -7.78 -7.94
CA ILE A 29 12.13 -7.53 -6.70
C ILE A 29 12.23 -8.78 -5.84
N SER A 30 12.72 -8.64 -4.62
CA SER A 30 12.90 -9.75 -3.68
C SER A 30 12.21 -9.46 -2.35
N TYR A 31 12.09 -10.44 -1.46
CA TYR A 31 11.53 -10.24 -0.12
C TYR A 31 12.28 -11.11 0.89
N GLN A 32 12.26 -10.72 2.17
CA GLN A 32 12.87 -11.51 3.24
C GLN A 32 11.95 -12.64 3.68
N THR A 33 10.67 -12.34 3.84
CA THR A 33 9.65 -13.31 4.24
C THR A 33 8.33 -12.94 3.59
N ALA A 34 7.59 -13.95 3.14
CA ALA A 34 6.23 -13.80 2.63
C ALA A 34 5.40 -15.01 3.11
N LYS A 35 4.33 -14.73 3.86
CA LYS A 35 3.48 -15.75 4.49
C LYS A 35 2.02 -15.45 4.17
N PHE A 36 1.33 -16.41 3.58
CA PHE A 36 -0.13 -16.38 3.53
C PHE A 36 -0.69 -16.83 4.89
N ASN A 37 -1.63 -16.08 5.45
CA ASN A 37 -2.10 -16.30 6.81
C ASN A 37 -3.17 -17.40 6.85
N GLU A 38 -2.81 -18.56 7.39
CA GLU A 38 -3.67 -19.76 7.45
C GLU A 38 -4.63 -19.79 8.66
N GLU A 39 -4.32 -19.02 9.71
CA GLU A 39 -5.04 -19.06 10.99
C GLU A 39 -6.15 -17.99 11.11
N LEU A 40 -6.57 -17.40 9.98
CA LEU A 40 -7.69 -16.46 9.94
C LEU A 40 -9.05 -17.18 9.94
N ALA A 41 -10.10 -16.45 10.35
CA ALA A 41 -11.49 -16.91 10.27
C ALA A 41 -11.86 -17.42 8.86
N GLU A 42 -12.85 -18.30 8.77
CA GLU A 42 -13.19 -19.00 7.52
C GLU A 42 -13.47 -18.05 6.35
N ASN A 43 -14.17 -16.95 6.62
CA ASN A 43 -14.52 -15.92 5.64
C ASN A 43 -13.40 -14.87 5.45
N HIS A 44 -12.24 -15.01 6.07
CA HIS A 44 -11.14 -14.05 5.94
C HIS A 44 -9.96 -14.64 5.18
N TRP A 45 -9.19 -13.74 4.56
CA TRP A 45 -7.91 -14.05 3.95
C TRP A 45 -6.93 -12.90 4.20
N GLY A 46 -5.64 -13.19 4.07
CA GLY A 46 -4.62 -12.19 4.35
C GLY A 46 -3.23 -12.77 4.22
N TYR A 47 -2.23 -11.91 4.24
CA TYR A 47 -0.84 -12.28 4.17
C TYR A 47 0.03 -11.23 4.86
N THR A 48 1.26 -11.64 5.17
CA THR A 48 2.31 -10.79 5.69
C THR A 48 3.54 -10.92 4.80
N ILE A 49 4.08 -9.80 4.34
CA ILE A 49 5.35 -9.70 3.62
C ILE A 49 6.26 -8.78 4.42
N ILE A 50 7.49 -9.21 4.62
CA ILE A 50 8.53 -8.44 5.32
C ILE A 50 9.69 -8.24 4.36
N GLY A 51 10.14 -7.00 4.26
CA GLY A 51 11.35 -6.61 3.53
C GLY A 51 11.27 -6.83 2.02
N LEU A 52 10.13 -6.58 1.39
CA LEU A 52 10.00 -6.54 -0.07
C LEU A 52 10.89 -5.41 -0.62
N SER A 53 11.96 -5.77 -1.32
CA SER A 53 12.98 -4.87 -1.83
C SER A 53 12.75 -4.57 -3.30
N ILE A 54 12.60 -3.29 -3.65
CA ILE A 54 12.48 -2.79 -5.02
C ILE A 54 13.70 -1.92 -5.34
N PRO A 55 14.42 -2.17 -6.44
CA PRO A 55 15.53 -1.33 -6.85
C PRO A 55 15.04 0.07 -7.26
N VAL A 56 15.80 1.11 -6.92
CA VAL A 56 15.51 2.47 -7.36
C VAL A 56 16.39 2.83 -8.55
N GLU A 57 15.78 3.23 -9.65
CA GLU A 57 16.50 3.71 -10.83
C GLU A 57 17.06 5.11 -10.57
N PRO A 58 18.36 5.38 -10.84
CA PRO A 58 18.97 6.69 -10.58
C PRO A 58 18.25 7.87 -11.25
N SER A 59 17.58 7.63 -12.39
CA SER A 59 16.78 8.60 -13.12
C SER A 59 15.61 9.19 -12.30
N THR A 60 15.18 8.50 -11.25
CA THR A 60 14.09 8.91 -10.35
C THR A 60 14.58 9.75 -9.15
N LEU A 61 15.90 9.82 -8.93
CA LEU A 61 16.52 10.49 -7.78
C LEU A 61 16.80 11.99 -8.01
N LYS A 62 16.05 12.65 -8.89
CA LYS A 62 16.35 14.05 -9.31
C LYS A 62 16.04 15.10 -8.26
N HIS A 63 15.07 14.82 -7.39
CA HIS A 63 14.52 15.78 -6.42
C HIS A 63 14.85 15.45 -4.96
N ILE A 64 15.77 14.50 -4.73
CA ILE A 64 16.15 14.13 -3.38
C ILE A 64 17.25 15.04 -2.82
N ARG A 65 17.30 15.12 -1.49
CA ARG A 65 18.37 15.76 -0.74
C ARG A 65 18.84 14.82 0.38
N PRO A 66 20.14 14.83 0.73
CA PRO A 66 21.22 15.63 0.14
C PRO A 66 21.55 15.23 -1.32
N GLN A 67 22.23 16.12 -2.05
CA GLN A 67 22.70 15.82 -3.42
C GLN A 67 23.82 14.77 -3.40
N GLY A 68 24.02 14.06 -4.53
CA GLY A 68 25.09 13.07 -4.69
C GLY A 68 24.70 11.62 -4.32
N ILE A 69 23.45 11.38 -3.91
CA ILE A 69 22.92 10.03 -3.72
C ILE A 69 22.79 9.34 -5.09
N THR A 70 23.47 8.21 -5.24
CA THR A 70 23.47 7.40 -6.48
C THR A 70 22.96 5.98 -6.26
N ASN A 71 22.80 5.55 -5.01
CA ASN A 71 22.32 4.23 -4.64
C ASN A 71 21.16 4.34 -3.65
N ALA A 72 19.99 3.83 -4.05
CA ALA A 72 18.79 3.77 -3.22
C ALA A 72 18.01 2.47 -3.47
N GLN A 73 17.26 2.05 -2.45
CA GLN A 73 16.32 0.94 -2.51
C GLN A 73 15.05 1.30 -1.76
N VAL A 74 13.92 0.77 -2.21
CA VAL A 74 12.67 0.79 -1.45
C VAL A 74 12.51 -0.55 -0.76
N ILE A 75 12.25 -0.55 0.54
CA ILE A 75 11.97 -1.74 1.35
C ILE A 75 10.55 -1.61 1.87
N VAL A 76 9.71 -2.62 1.65
CA VAL A 76 8.29 -2.57 1.99
C VAL A 76 7.89 -3.75 2.88
N ASP A 77 7.16 -3.43 3.94
CA ASP A 77 6.45 -4.38 4.77
C ASP A 77 4.95 -4.26 4.49
N ILE A 78 4.27 -5.38 4.34
CA ILE A 78 2.83 -5.43 4.03
C ILE A 78 2.15 -6.42 4.97
N GLU A 79 1.08 -6.00 5.61
CA GLU A 79 0.18 -6.87 6.36
C GLU A 79 -1.26 -6.54 6.00
N ILE A 80 -2.01 -7.54 5.55
CA ILE A 80 -3.42 -7.36 5.22
C ILE A 80 -4.29 -8.47 5.82
N VAL A 81 -5.52 -8.09 6.15
CA VAL A 81 -6.64 -8.99 6.41
C VAL A 81 -7.85 -8.45 5.68
N SER A 82 -8.56 -9.30 4.95
CA SER A 82 -9.71 -8.96 4.12
C SER A 82 -10.84 -9.97 4.26
N ASP A 83 -12.08 -9.48 4.13
CA ASP A 83 -13.29 -10.29 4.12
C ASP A 83 -13.60 -10.82 2.71
N LEU A 84 -13.62 -12.14 2.56
CA LEU A 84 -14.01 -12.84 1.33
C LEU A 84 -15.48 -12.60 0.98
N GLY A 85 -16.32 -12.31 1.97
CA GLY A 85 -17.73 -11.96 1.77
C GLY A 85 -17.89 -10.67 0.98
N GLU A 86 -17.01 -9.69 1.23
CA GLU A 86 -17.05 -8.38 0.58
C GLU A 86 -16.16 -8.26 -0.66
N TRP A 87 -15.26 -9.22 -0.90
CA TRP A 87 -14.34 -9.19 -2.04
C TRP A 87 -15.05 -8.92 -3.37
N ASN A 88 -16.23 -9.53 -3.59
CA ASN A 88 -16.98 -9.36 -4.84
C ASN A 88 -18.07 -8.28 -4.79
N ASN A 89 -18.20 -7.55 -3.67
CA ASN A 89 -19.25 -6.57 -3.44
C ASN A 89 -18.72 -5.15 -3.64
N ILE A 90 -19.54 -4.16 -3.25
CA ILE A 90 -19.25 -2.73 -3.39
C ILE A 90 -18.75 -2.09 -2.08
N ASN A 91 -18.58 -2.86 -1.01
CA ASN A 91 -18.08 -2.36 0.27
C ASN A 91 -16.55 -2.48 0.37
N ASP A 92 -16.01 -1.97 1.48
CA ASP A 92 -14.60 -2.12 1.83
C ASP A 92 -14.26 -3.60 2.05
N PRO A 93 -13.39 -4.22 1.23
CA PRO A 93 -13.02 -5.61 1.43
C PRO A 93 -12.00 -5.78 2.56
N PHE A 94 -11.33 -4.72 3.02
CA PHE A 94 -10.27 -4.84 4.02
C PHE A 94 -10.81 -4.67 5.44
N ILE A 95 -10.34 -5.56 6.32
CA ILE A 95 -10.48 -5.45 7.76
C ILE A 95 -9.27 -4.69 8.30
N SER A 96 -8.07 -5.04 7.84
CA SER A 96 -6.84 -4.32 8.12
C SER A 96 -5.96 -4.26 6.86
N LEU A 97 -5.26 -3.15 6.71
CA LEU A 97 -4.26 -2.95 5.67
C LEU A 97 -3.16 -2.08 6.26
N ASN A 98 -1.94 -2.60 6.26
CA ASN A 98 -0.72 -1.89 6.62
C ASN A 98 0.28 -2.06 5.48
N PHE A 99 0.61 -0.97 4.80
CA PHE A 99 1.63 -0.94 3.76
C PHE A 99 2.68 0.10 4.16
N LYS A 100 3.86 -0.34 4.58
CA LYS A 100 4.93 0.54 5.05
C LYS A 100 6.11 0.47 4.09
N ALA A 101 6.45 1.60 3.48
CA ALA A 101 7.60 1.71 2.59
C ALA A 101 8.71 2.55 3.24
N ILE A 102 9.95 2.10 3.07
CA ILE A 102 11.17 2.78 3.51
C ILE A 102 12.09 2.92 2.31
N ILE A 103 12.35 4.15 1.89
CA ILE A 103 13.40 4.48 0.95
C ILE A 103 14.70 4.61 1.75
N LYS A 104 15.64 3.72 1.49
CA LYS A 104 16.99 3.77 2.05
C LYS A 104 17.96 4.19 0.95
N ALA A 105 18.66 5.28 1.17
CA ALA A 105 19.69 5.80 0.28
C ALA A 105 21.05 5.85 0.98
N ILE A 106 22.14 5.64 0.24
CA ILE A 106 23.51 5.80 0.75
C ILE A 106 24.17 6.92 -0.05
N ASN A 107 24.71 7.91 0.65
CA ASN A 107 25.57 8.91 0.01
C ASN A 107 26.98 8.31 -0.12
N PRO A 108 27.51 8.11 -1.34
CA PRO A 108 28.83 7.52 -1.54
C PRO A 108 29.96 8.37 -0.96
N ASN A 109 29.77 9.68 -0.79
CA ASN A 109 30.81 10.59 -0.30
C ASN A 109 30.95 10.58 1.23
N SER A 110 29.87 10.30 1.96
CA SER A 110 29.85 10.31 3.43
C SER A 110 29.58 8.93 4.05
N GLU A 111 29.31 7.92 3.21
CA GLU A 111 28.87 6.57 3.57
C GLU A 111 27.66 6.53 4.53
N SER A 112 26.99 7.67 4.71
CA SER A 112 25.92 7.84 5.69
C SER A 112 24.58 7.46 5.07
N PRO A 113 23.76 6.63 5.76
CA PRO A 113 22.48 6.23 5.23
C PRO A 113 21.39 7.27 5.51
N HIS A 114 20.63 7.62 4.48
CA HIS A 114 19.48 8.52 4.52
C HIS A 114 18.18 7.73 4.35
N PHE A 115 17.13 8.16 5.04
CA PHE A 115 15.85 7.45 5.07
C PHE A 115 14.69 8.41 4.85
N LEU A 116 13.73 7.95 4.07
CA LEU A 116 12.38 8.49 4.01
C LEU A 116 11.43 7.32 4.14
N ALA A 117 10.41 7.42 4.98
CA ALA A 117 9.40 6.37 5.09
C ALA A 117 8.01 6.95 4.89
N PHE A 118 7.09 6.11 4.44
CA PHE A 118 5.67 6.43 4.38
C PHE A 118 4.84 5.16 4.61
N HIS A 119 3.62 5.34 5.09
CA HIS A 119 2.63 4.28 5.20
C HIS A 119 1.39 4.62 4.40
N ILE A 120 0.82 3.60 3.79
CA ILE A 120 -0.51 3.59 3.17
C ILE A 120 -1.31 2.56 3.95
N ASP A 121 -2.05 2.97 4.95
CA ASP A 121 -2.75 2.08 5.87
C ASP A 121 -4.22 2.43 6.02
N ARG A 122 -4.96 1.43 6.54
CA ARG A 122 -6.36 1.55 6.90
C ARG A 122 -6.46 1.89 8.38
N HIS A 123 -7.05 3.03 8.71
CA HIS A 123 -7.34 3.40 10.09
C HIS A 123 -8.54 2.61 10.62
N ASN A 124 -8.53 2.28 11.92
CA ASN A 124 -9.71 1.75 12.59
C ASN A 124 -10.53 2.97 13.03
N GLY A 125 -11.57 3.33 12.28
CA GLY A 125 -12.35 4.58 12.41
C GLY A 125 -13.10 4.81 13.74
N ASP A 126 -12.69 4.16 14.82
CA ASP A 126 -13.34 4.15 16.13
C ASP A 126 -12.61 5.02 17.18
N ASN A 127 -11.48 5.64 16.83
CA ASN A 127 -10.72 6.49 17.74
C ASN A 127 -10.94 7.97 17.41
N GLU A 128 -11.32 8.77 18.41
CA GLU A 128 -11.24 10.23 18.30
C GLU A 128 -9.77 10.61 18.04
N THR A 129 -9.55 11.26 16.91
CA THR A 129 -8.22 11.72 16.48
C THR A 129 -8.19 13.24 16.59
N ASN A 130 -7.07 13.78 17.06
CA ASN A 130 -6.87 15.23 17.21
C ASN A 130 -6.63 15.93 15.85
N GLU A 131 -6.54 15.17 14.77
CA GLU A 131 -6.28 15.63 13.42
C GLU A 131 -7.15 14.87 12.43
N ILE A 132 -7.39 15.46 11.26
CA ILE A 132 -8.18 14.82 10.20
C ILE A 132 -7.53 13.49 9.80
N HIS A 133 -8.30 12.40 9.91
CA HIS A 133 -7.80 11.04 9.69
C HIS A 133 -8.66 10.28 8.68
N PRO A 134 -8.32 10.31 7.38
CA PRO A 134 -9.02 9.50 6.39
C PRO A 134 -8.84 8.01 6.67
N LEU A 135 -9.90 7.22 6.41
CA LEU A 135 -9.90 5.77 6.57
C LEU A 135 -8.72 5.13 5.83
N TYR A 136 -8.45 5.58 4.61
CA TYR A 136 -7.26 5.24 3.85
C TYR A 136 -6.43 6.48 3.62
N HIS A 137 -5.19 6.45 4.10
CA HIS A 137 -4.33 7.62 4.08
C HIS A 137 -2.90 7.28 3.71
N LEU A 138 -2.23 8.25 3.10
CA LEU A 138 -0.79 8.30 2.97
C LEU A 138 -0.27 9.22 4.07
N GLN A 139 0.64 8.72 4.89
CA GLN A 139 1.37 9.53 5.86
C GLN A 139 2.87 9.31 5.67
N TYR A 140 3.60 10.42 5.56
CA TYR A 140 5.05 10.40 5.56
C TYR A 140 5.57 10.39 6.99
N LEU A 141 6.65 9.66 7.21
CA LEU A 141 7.33 9.56 8.48
C LEU A 141 8.70 10.22 8.32
N GLN A 142 8.86 11.39 8.95
CA GLN A 142 10.09 12.18 8.80
C GLN A 142 11.12 12.01 9.93
N ASN A 143 10.88 11.13 10.92
CA ASN A 143 11.90 10.79 11.93
C ASN A 143 11.87 9.31 12.35
N PRO A 144 12.53 8.41 11.59
CA PRO A 144 12.24 6.98 11.66
C PRO A 144 13.06 6.14 12.68
N LYS A 145 13.94 6.72 13.52
CA LYS A 145 14.92 5.89 14.28
C LYS A 145 15.02 6.05 15.79
N LYS A 146 14.27 6.96 16.44
CA LYS A 146 14.31 7.14 17.92
C LYS A 146 15.74 7.13 18.52
N LYS A 147 16.71 7.77 17.86
CA LYS A 147 18.13 7.75 18.30
C LYS A 147 18.46 8.97 19.18
N PRO A 148 19.28 8.83 20.25
CA PRO A 148 19.58 9.93 21.17
C PRO A 148 20.42 11.08 20.58
N ASP A 149 21.28 10.80 19.59
CA ASP A 149 22.30 11.76 19.11
C ASP A 149 22.01 12.28 17.68
N PHE A 150 20.83 12.86 17.47
CA PHE A 150 20.44 13.46 16.19
C PHE A 150 20.84 14.96 16.12
N ASN A 151 21.57 15.41 15.07
CA ASN A 151 21.65 16.86 14.73
C ASN A 151 20.78 17.21 13.50
N HIS A 152 19.58 17.73 13.79
CA HIS A 152 18.53 18.20 12.86
C HIS A 152 18.80 19.61 12.33
N GLY A 153 19.88 20.25 12.80
CA GLY A 153 20.36 21.58 12.48
C GLY A 153 19.33 22.65 12.76
N GLU A 154 18.39 22.82 11.85
CA GLU A 154 17.44 23.94 11.84
C GLU A 154 16.08 23.56 11.23
N SER A 155 15.85 22.28 10.93
CA SER A 155 14.56 21.88 10.35
C SER A 155 13.50 21.69 11.43
N LEU A 156 12.45 22.53 11.41
CA LEU A 156 11.16 22.19 11.99
C LEU A 156 10.52 21.14 11.08
N GLN A 157 10.62 19.88 11.48
CA GLN A 157 10.01 18.76 10.79
C GLN A 157 8.61 18.56 11.35
N LEU A 158 7.60 18.86 10.54
CA LEU A 158 6.22 18.49 10.83
C LEU A 158 5.91 17.23 10.03
N ASP A 159 5.18 16.29 10.65
CA ASP A 159 4.60 15.20 9.89
C ASP A 159 3.75 15.80 8.76
N ILE A 160 3.92 15.28 7.55
CA ILE A 160 3.09 15.72 6.43
C ILE A 160 1.66 15.33 6.79
N PRO A 161 0.67 16.26 6.72
CA PRO A 161 -0.71 15.94 7.02
C PRO A 161 -1.14 14.68 6.27
N ARG A 162 -1.95 13.85 6.94
CA ARG A 162 -2.49 12.64 6.33
C ARG A 162 -3.32 13.03 5.11
N MET A 163 -2.91 12.56 3.95
CA MET A 163 -3.65 12.78 2.70
C MET A 163 -4.49 11.55 2.41
N MET A 164 -5.71 11.77 1.92
CA MET A 164 -6.50 10.70 1.31
C MET A 164 -5.64 9.96 0.28
N HIS A 165 -5.66 8.64 0.33
CA HIS A 165 -4.99 7.81 -0.66
C HIS A 165 -5.82 6.58 -1.00
N PHE A 166 -5.63 6.03 -2.19
CA PHE A 166 -6.26 4.77 -2.56
C PHE A 166 -5.74 3.63 -1.68
N PRO A 167 -6.57 2.62 -1.33
CA PRO A 167 -6.09 1.40 -0.70
C PRO A 167 -5.06 0.70 -1.60
N MET A 168 -3.93 0.30 -1.01
CA MET A 168 -2.80 -0.30 -1.73
C MET A 168 -2.31 -1.56 -1.01
N GLU A 169 -2.62 -2.72 -1.56
CA GLU A 169 -2.00 -3.99 -1.12
C GLU A 169 -0.84 -4.37 -2.05
N LEU A 170 -0.29 -5.59 -1.93
CA LEU A 170 0.86 -6.06 -2.72
C LEU A 170 0.77 -5.74 -4.22
N ILE A 171 -0.34 -6.07 -4.90
CA ILE A 171 -0.43 -5.92 -6.37
C ILE A 171 -0.53 -4.46 -6.77
N LEU A 172 -1.47 -3.71 -6.17
CA LEU A 172 -1.68 -2.29 -6.50
C LEU A 172 -0.51 -1.42 -6.01
N GLY A 173 -0.01 -1.69 -4.80
CA GLY A 173 1.14 -1.03 -4.19
C GLY A 173 2.43 -1.30 -4.96
N THR A 174 2.65 -2.51 -5.47
CA THR A 174 3.81 -2.79 -6.35
C THR A 174 3.75 -1.93 -7.61
N GLY A 175 2.58 -1.81 -8.25
CA GLY A 175 2.40 -0.95 -9.43
C GLY A 175 2.71 0.53 -9.14
N PHE A 176 2.26 1.03 -7.99
CA PHE A 176 2.59 2.37 -7.53
C PHE A 176 4.09 2.56 -7.28
N LEU A 177 4.74 1.64 -6.57
CA LEU A 177 6.16 1.77 -6.27
C LEU A 177 7.03 1.70 -7.51
N ILE A 178 6.83 0.71 -8.38
CA ILE A 178 7.69 0.55 -9.56
C ILE A 178 7.47 1.67 -10.58
N SER A 179 6.25 2.23 -10.71
CA SER A 179 6.03 3.37 -11.60
C SER A 179 6.77 4.64 -11.13
N ASN A 180 6.97 4.80 -9.82
CA ASN A 180 7.66 5.94 -9.23
C ASN A 180 9.18 5.72 -9.10
N PHE A 181 9.63 4.49 -8.83
CA PHE A 181 11.02 4.20 -8.46
C PHE A 181 11.76 3.32 -9.47
N ALA A 182 11.07 2.57 -10.32
CA ALA A 182 11.67 1.66 -11.31
C ALA A 182 10.94 1.75 -12.67
N PRO A 183 10.92 2.93 -13.33
CA PRO A 183 10.12 3.18 -14.52
C PRO A 183 10.45 2.24 -15.69
N THR A 184 11.69 1.76 -15.81
CA THR A 184 12.07 0.77 -16.81
C THR A 184 11.44 -0.60 -16.51
N ALA A 185 11.39 -1.02 -15.24
CA ALA A 185 10.66 -2.23 -14.84
C ALA A 185 9.15 -2.06 -15.06
N TYR A 186 8.59 -0.91 -14.70
CA TYR A 186 7.19 -0.58 -14.94
C TYR A 186 6.82 -0.64 -16.44
N SER A 187 7.66 -0.06 -17.32
CA SER A 187 7.41 -0.08 -18.78
C SER A 187 7.36 -1.49 -19.38
N ARG A 188 7.97 -2.47 -18.72
CA ARG A 188 7.95 -3.88 -19.10
C ARG A 188 6.74 -4.60 -18.50
N ILE A 189 6.53 -4.44 -17.19
CA ILE A 189 5.47 -5.15 -16.46
C ILE A 189 4.06 -4.80 -16.97
N ILE A 190 3.82 -3.56 -17.39
CA ILE A 190 2.51 -3.11 -17.91
C ILE A 190 2.16 -3.72 -19.27
N LYS A 191 3.11 -4.39 -19.93
CA LYS A 191 2.89 -5.14 -21.17
C LYS A 191 2.56 -6.61 -20.89
N GLU A 192 2.79 -7.09 -19.67
CA GLU A 192 2.52 -8.46 -19.27
C GLU A 192 1.03 -8.67 -19.04
N ARG A 193 0.41 -9.50 -19.89
CA ARG A 193 -1.04 -9.75 -19.84
C ARG A 193 -1.51 -10.22 -18.46
N GLN A 194 -0.71 -11.06 -17.79
CA GLN A 194 -1.03 -11.58 -16.46
C GLN A 194 -1.08 -10.47 -15.40
N TYR A 195 -0.12 -9.54 -15.44
CA TYR A 195 -0.06 -8.40 -14.53
C TYR A 195 -1.23 -7.46 -14.77
N VAL A 196 -1.45 -7.06 -16.03
CA VAL A 196 -2.53 -6.14 -16.39
C VAL A 196 -3.90 -6.70 -16.00
N LYS A 197 -4.13 -8.00 -16.22
CA LYS A 197 -5.37 -8.65 -15.82
C LYS A 197 -5.57 -8.58 -14.30
N LEU A 198 -4.55 -8.96 -13.53
CA LEU A 198 -4.63 -8.97 -12.07
C LEU A 198 -4.81 -7.56 -11.49
N CYS A 199 -4.09 -6.57 -12.02
CA CYS A 199 -4.28 -5.18 -11.62
C CYS A 199 -5.71 -4.69 -11.89
N LYS A 200 -6.28 -4.97 -13.07
CA LYS A 200 -7.67 -4.60 -13.37
C LYS A 200 -8.65 -5.24 -12.40
N GLU A 201 -8.49 -6.53 -12.12
CA GLU A 201 -9.32 -7.23 -11.15
C GLU A 201 -9.24 -6.57 -9.77
N TYR A 202 -8.04 -6.27 -9.28
CA TYR A 202 -7.87 -5.62 -7.96
C TYR A 202 -8.39 -4.17 -7.95
N GLN A 203 -8.21 -3.41 -9.03
CA GLN A 203 -8.79 -2.07 -9.18
C GLN A 203 -10.32 -2.11 -9.13
N GLU A 204 -10.95 -3.09 -9.79
CA GLU A 204 -12.40 -3.28 -9.74
C GLU A 204 -12.91 -3.70 -8.36
N ARG A 205 -12.13 -4.47 -7.61
CA ARG A 205 -12.50 -5.02 -6.30
C ARG A 205 -12.19 -4.07 -5.14
N ILE A 206 -11.29 -3.11 -5.35
CA ILE A 206 -10.78 -2.24 -4.29
C ILE A 206 -11.00 -0.76 -4.62
N TRP A 207 -10.45 -0.26 -5.72
CA TRP A 207 -10.51 1.17 -6.04
C TRP A 207 -11.89 1.60 -6.52
N LYS A 208 -12.56 0.79 -7.32
CA LYS A 208 -13.93 1.07 -7.77
C LYS A 208 -14.90 1.24 -6.60
N PRO A 209 -15.00 0.33 -5.62
CA PRO A 209 -15.87 0.55 -4.47
C PRO A 209 -15.41 1.74 -3.61
N TYR A 210 -14.11 1.97 -3.44
CA TYR A 210 -13.58 3.14 -2.75
C TYR A 210 -14.02 4.46 -3.41
N ILE A 211 -13.79 4.63 -4.71
CA ILE A 211 -14.16 5.84 -5.47
C ILE A 211 -15.68 6.01 -5.47
N ASN A 212 -16.42 4.92 -5.66
CA ASN A 212 -17.87 4.98 -5.66
C ASN A 212 -18.43 5.36 -4.29
N SER A 213 -17.79 4.97 -3.18
CA SER A 213 -18.21 5.40 -1.85
C SER A 213 -18.15 6.93 -1.75
N ILE A 214 -17.05 7.56 -2.17
CA ILE A 214 -16.89 9.02 -2.20
C ILE A 214 -17.95 9.65 -3.11
N ASN A 215 -18.12 9.12 -4.33
CA ASN A 215 -19.15 9.58 -5.26
C ASN A 215 -20.58 9.42 -4.70
N SER A 216 -20.84 8.43 -3.85
CA SER A 216 -22.17 8.20 -3.27
C SER A 216 -22.64 9.34 -2.36
N TYR A 217 -21.70 10.11 -1.80
CA TYR A 217 -21.97 11.27 -0.95
C TYR A 217 -22.91 12.28 -1.64
N TRP A 218 -22.60 12.67 -2.89
CA TRP A 218 -23.42 13.62 -3.65
C TRP A 218 -24.65 13.00 -4.31
N ASN A 219 -24.67 11.68 -4.49
CA ASN A 219 -25.77 10.99 -5.18
C ASN A 219 -26.94 10.58 -4.26
N GLY A 220 -26.86 10.87 -2.96
CA GLY A 220 -27.94 10.65 -1.98
C GLY A 220 -28.34 9.18 -1.75
N ASN A 221 -27.62 8.21 -2.32
CA ASN A 221 -27.96 6.79 -2.30
C ASN A 221 -27.24 6.01 -1.19
N GLN A 222 -27.24 6.54 0.03
CA GLN A 222 -26.52 5.94 1.17
C GLN A 222 -27.09 4.57 1.60
N THR A 223 -28.34 4.23 1.25
CA THR A 223 -29.00 2.98 1.68
C THR A 223 -28.42 1.70 1.07
N ARG A 224 -27.60 1.78 0.01
CA ARG A 224 -26.91 0.63 -0.60
C ARG A 224 -25.41 0.55 -0.26
N TRP A 225 -24.84 1.59 0.34
CA TRP A 225 -23.41 1.74 0.56
C TRP A 225 -23.11 1.69 2.06
N ILE A 226 -22.50 0.60 2.54
CA ILE A 226 -22.08 0.48 3.93
C ILE A 226 -20.74 1.21 4.14
N TRP A 227 -19.98 1.43 3.06
CA TRP A 227 -18.71 2.15 3.10
C TRP A 227 -18.93 3.65 3.28
N ASN A 228 -18.61 4.17 4.47
CA ASN A 228 -18.83 5.57 4.84
C ASN A 228 -17.97 6.55 3.99
N PRO A 229 -18.59 7.43 3.17
CA PRO A 229 -17.86 8.42 2.37
C PRO A 229 -17.07 9.43 3.22
N ILE A 230 -17.63 9.86 4.35
CA ILE A 230 -16.98 10.83 5.24
C ILE A 230 -15.74 10.21 5.88
N ALA A 231 -15.77 8.90 6.18
CA ALA A 231 -14.58 8.21 6.65
C ALA A 231 -13.47 8.21 5.58
N ASN A 232 -13.80 7.98 4.31
CA ASN A 232 -12.81 8.01 3.22
C ASN A 232 -12.33 9.43 2.89
N CYS A 233 -13.22 10.41 2.96
CA CYS A 233 -12.96 11.83 2.70
C CYS A 233 -13.55 12.68 3.83
N PRO A 234 -12.81 12.90 4.92
CA PRO A 234 -13.29 13.68 6.06
C PRO A 234 -13.46 15.18 5.78
N TYR A 235 -13.16 15.62 4.55
CA TYR A 235 -13.37 16.99 4.07
C TYR A 235 -14.74 17.21 3.41
N LEU A 236 -15.55 16.16 3.25
CA LEU A 236 -16.90 16.28 2.68
C LEU A 236 -17.85 16.94 3.69
N VAL A 237 -18.59 17.96 3.23
CA VAL A 237 -19.52 18.78 4.02
C VAL A 237 -20.85 18.91 3.30
#